data_AF-A0AA90ZJH7-F1
#
_entry.id   AF-A0AA90ZJH7-F1
#
_cell.length_a   1.000
_cell.length_b   1.000
_cell.length_c   1.000
_cell.angle_alpha   90.00
_cell.angle_beta   90.00
_cell.angle_gamma   90.00
#
_symmetry.space_group_name_H-M   'P 1'
#
loop_
_entity.id
_entity.type
_entity.pdbx_description
1 polymer ?
#
loop_
_entity_poly.entity_id
_entity_poly.type
_entity_poly.pdbx_seq_one_letter_code
_entity_poly.pdbx_strand_id
1 'polypeptide(L)'
;MRQKQDNTKDVREEQEHLSDFMGDIGNFDLPDLDLNLVDFLPSDETEETRYTLPKVVPMKEDFVMYDNAQKMAKELRLGFGERFDAFVSGSFIFGDFIEAYLTTQRACAKKMTISTLSLSQNNVDSLHTLMDKGYIEELNLIISVYFWGNERRSLVPYIYKQLDIGDRFQLAVAGVHTKTVHFETLGGRKIIMHGSANLRSSGNIEQFTMEENPELYDFYEEHFNRIIDKYATIRKPIRNSKAWDLFTRMTFDKS
;
A
#
# COMPACT_ATOMS: atom_id res chain seq x y z
N MET A 1 3.02 59.92 35.86
CA MET A 1 4.04 59.18 36.63
C MET A 1 3.80 57.70 36.36
N ARG A 2 4.55 57.05 35.45
CA ARG A 2 5.64 56.07 35.75
C ARG A 2 5.25 55.14 36.91
N GLN A 3 5.12 53.82 36.70
CA GLN A 3 6.26 52.93 36.45
C GLN A 3 5.91 51.71 35.57
N LYS A 4 6.90 51.33 34.74
CA LYS A 4 7.08 50.02 34.09
C LYS A 4 7.43 48.97 35.15
N GLN A 5 6.97 47.74 34.96
CA GLN A 5 7.62 46.55 35.50
C GLN A 5 7.85 45.55 34.37
N ASP A 6 9.11 45.15 34.24
CA ASP A 6 9.67 44.24 33.25
C ASP A 6 9.24 42.79 33.50
N ASN A 7 8.69 42.14 32.47
CA ASN A 7 8.62 40.68 32.39
C ASN A 7 9.89 40.18 31.69
N THR A 8 10.91 39.86 32.48
CA THR A 8 12.05 39.04 32.05
C THR A 8 12.20 37.95 33.08
N LYS A 9 11.62 36.77 32.82
CA LYS A 9 11.88 35.49 33.51
C LYS A 9 11.13 34.41 32.75
N ASP A 10 11.72 34.04 31.63
CA ASP A 10 11.38 32.88 30.84
C ASP A 10 12.70 32.18 30.49
N VAL A 11 12.64 30.91 30.08
CA VAL A 11 13.73 30.13 29.42
C VAL A 11 14.68 29.27 30.29
N ARG A 12 14.42 28.95 31.57
CA ARG A 12 15.32 28.00 32.30
C ARG A 12 14.71 26.74 32.91
N GLU A 13 13.40 26.58 32.95
CA GLU A 13 12.78 25.43 33.64
C GLU A 13 12.06 24.43 32.72
N GLU A 14 11.92 24.70 31.41
CA GLU A 14 11.29 23.75 30.47
C GLU A 14 12.28 22.76 29.81
N GLN A 15 13.59 22.90 30.02
CA GLN A 15 14.60 22.01 29.41
C GLN A 15 14.84 20.71 30.18
N GLU A 16 14.39 20.58 31.43
CA GLU A 16 14.72 19.41 32.27
C GLU A 16 13.69 18.26 32.19
N HIS A 17 12.58 18.41 31.45
CA HIS A 17 11.52 17.39 31.43
C HIS A 17 11.34 16.62 30.11
N LEU A 18 12.14 16.94 29.08
CA LEU A 18 12.13 16.26 27.77
C LEU A 18 13.18 15.15 27.65
N SER A 19 14.12 15.04 28.59
CA SER A 19 15.21 14.06 28.54
C SER A 19 14.83 12.65 28.98
N ASP A 20 13.67 12.46 29.61
CA ASP A 20 13.27 11.17 30.21
C ASP A 20 12.33 10.32 29.34
N PHE A 21 11.94 10.78 28.14
CA PHE A 21 11.07 10.01 27.23
C PHE A 21 11.77 9.40 26.01
N MET A 22 13.02 9.78 25.72
CA MET A 22 13.81 9.17 24.64
C MET A 22 14.77 8.15 25.22
N GLY A 23 14.24 6.95 25.49
CA GLY A 23 15.07 5.77 25.74
C GLY A 23 16.01 5.53 24.55
N ASP A 24 17.31 5.58 24.84
CA ASP A 24 18.41 4.85 24.20
C ASP A 24 18.27 4.59 22.69
N ILE A 25 18.29 5.67 21.89
CA ILE A 25 18.82 5.55 20.53
C ILE A 25 20.32 5.60 20.68
N GLY A 26 20.92 4.41 20.63
CA GLY A 26 22.36 4.20 20.74
C GLY A 26 23.15 5.19 19.89
N ASN A 27 24.25 5.65 20.47
CA ASN A 27 25.23 6.58 19.94
C ASN A 27 25.67 6.23 18.51
N PHE A 28 24.93 6.73 17.51
CA PHE A 28 25.33 6.75 16.10
C PHE A 28 25.89 8.15 15.82
N ASP A 29 27.21 8.25 15.75
CA ASP A 29 27.86 9.39 15.10
C ASP A 29 27.55 9.31 13.60
N LEU A 30 26.51 10.04 13.18
CA LEU A 30 26.32 10.37 11.78
C LEU A 30 27.49 11.27 11.38
N PRO A 31 28.28 10.93 10.33
CA PRO A 31 29.26 11.88 9.83
C PRO A 31 28.53 13.14 9.39
N ASP A 32 29.03 14.30 9.81
CA ASP A 32 28.54 15.62 9.39
C ASP A 32 28.49 15.66 7.86
N LEU A 33 27.29 15.44 7.31
CA LEU A 33 27.05 15.55 5.88
C LEU A 33 27.05 17.04 5.58
N ASP A 34 28.18 17.52 5.06
CA ASP A 34 28.37 18.92 4.69
C ASP A 34 27.44 19.30 3.53
N LEU A 35 26.24 19.78 3.89
CA LEU A 35 25.22 20.28 2.96
C LEU A 35 25.66 21.55 2.22
N ASN A 36 26.86 22.08 2.50
CA ASN A 36 27.45 23.21 1.78
C ASN A 36 28.04 22.83 0.41
N LEU A 37 28.03 21.54 0.03
CA LEU A 37 28.44 21.13 -1.33
C LEU A 37 27.48 21.66 -2.43
N VAL A 38 26.28 22.12 -2.05
CA VAL A 38 25.28 22.69 -2.96
C VAL A 38 25.55 24.18 -3.26
N ASP A 39 26.42 24.85 -2.48
CA ASP A 39 26.76 26.27 -2.62
C ASP A 39 28.02 26.53 -3.48
N PHE A 40 28.59 25.51 -4.13
CA PHE A 40 29.77 25.66 -5.00
C PHE A 40 29.46 26.14 -6.44
N LEU A 41 28.42 26.94 -6.64
CA LEU A 41 28.21 27.62 -7.92
C LEU A 41 28.43 29.12 -7.73
N PRO A 42 29.61 29.66 -8.09
CA PRO A 42 29.79 31.09 -8.15
C PRO A 42 28.85 31.67 -9.21
N SER A 43 28.14 32.71 -8.78
CA SER A 43 27.34 33.61 -9.61
C SER A 43 28.15 34.19 -10.77
N ASP A 44 27.49 34.25 -11.93
CA ASP A 44 27.80 35.11 -13.08
C ASP A 44 28.91 34.73 -14.08
N GLU A 45 29.12 33.46 -14.42
CA GLU A 45 29.60 33.03 -15.75
C GLU A 45 29.08 31.62 -16.07
N THR A 46 27.89 31.49 -16.67
CA THR A 46 27.41 30.17 -17.13
C THR A 46 28.12 29.80 -18.43
N GLU A 47 29.22 29.06 -18.34
CA GLU A 47 29.64 28.20 -19.44
C GLU A 47 28.50 27.22 -19.77
N GLU A 48 28.11 27.13 -21.05
CA GLU A 48 27.17 26.12 -21.52
C GLU A 48 27.77 24.72 -21.33
N THR A 49 27.52 24.11 -20.18
CA THR A 49 27.93 22.73 -19.95
C THR A 49 27.09 21.79 -20.82
N ARG A 50 27.72 20.79 -21.44
CA ARG A 50 27.06 19.75 -22.27
C ARG A 50 26.10 18.83 -21.49
N TYR A 51 26.01 19.01 -20.17
CA TYR A 51 25.24 18.15 -19.30
C TYR A 51 23.85 18.75 -19.08
N THR A 52 22.83 18.08 -19.60
CA THR A 52 21.45 18.39 -19.20
C THR A 52 21.25 17.82 -17.81
N LEU A 53 21.14 18.69 -16.79
CA LEU A 53 20.68 18.26 -15.47
C LEU A 53 19.30 17.58 -15.65
N PRO A 54 19.13 16.31 -15.24
CA PRO A 54 17.84 15.64 -15.36
C PRO A 54 16.82 16.43 -14.55
N LYS A 55 15.66 16.71 -15.17
CA LYS A 55 14.53 17.29 -14.44
C LYS A 55 14.06 16.26 -13.42
N VAL A 56 14.38 16.49 -12.15
CA VAL A 56 13.74 15.80 -11.04
C VAL A 56 12.31 16.34 -10.99
N VAL A 57 11.34 15.55 -11.45
CA VAL A 57 9.92 15.87 -11.27
C VAL A 57 9.54 15.35 -9.89
N PRO A 58 9.29 16.22 -8.90
CA PRO A 58 8.85 15.77 -7.60
C PRO A 58 7.50 15.08 -7.74
N MET A 59 7.30 14.01 -6.98
CA MET A 59 5.99 13.38 -6.86
C MET A 59 5.02 14.40 -6.26
N LYS A 60 3.80 14.46 -6.81
CA LYS A 60 2.77 15.33 -6.25
C LYS A 60 2.12 14.60 -5.08
N GLU A 61 2.23 15.21 -3.88
CA GLU A 61 1.74 14.66 -2.62
C GLU A 61 0.55 15.48 -2.10
N ASP A 62 -0.55 14.80 -1.77
CA ASP A 62 -1.74 15.40 -1.16
C ASP A 62 -2.05 14.74 0.19
N PHE A 63 -2.34 15.53 1.23
CA PHE A 63 -2.72 15.06 2.57
C PHE A 63 -4.20 15.31 2.85
N VAL A 64 -4.95 14.31 3.33
CA VAL A 64 -6.36 14.52 3.68
C VAL A 64 -6.83 13.70 4.89
N MET A 65 -8.04 14.01 5.34
CA MET A 65 -8.74 13.30 6.40
C MET A 65 -10.13 12.85 5.92
N TYR A 66 -10.46 11.57 6.10
CA TYR A 66 -11.76 11.01 5.71
C TYR A 66 -12.40 10.14 6.79
N ASP A 67 -13.72 10.29 6.95
CA ASP A 67 -14.56 9.49 7.84
C ASP A 67 -15.39 8.43 7.10
N ASN A 68 -15.51 8.57 5.77
CA ASN A 68 -16.38 7.76 4.93
C ASN A 68 -15.70 7.33 3.62
N ALA A 69 -15.64 6.01 3.38
CA ALA A 69 -15.02 5.40 2.21
C ALA A 69 -15.65 5.81 0.86
N GLN A 70 -16.97 5.94 0.80
CA GLN A 70 -17.68 6.29 -0.44
C GLN A 70 -17.46 7.77 -0.80
N LYS A 71 -17.41 8.65 0.20
CA LYS A 71 -17.08 10.06 -0.02
C LYS A 71 -15.67 10.20 -0.57
N MET A 72 -14.71 9.53 0.07
CA MET A 72 -13.33 9.49 -0.38
C MET A 72 -13.21 9.01 -1.83
N ALA A 73 -13.84 7.89 -2.19
CA ALA A 73 -13.81 7.36 -3.55
C ALA A 73 -14.40 8.30 -4.61
N LYS A 74 -15.36 9.16 -4.24
CA LYS A 74 -15.98 10.15 -5.13
C LYS A 74 -15.10 11.38 -5.35
N GLU A 75 -14.35 11.80 -4.34
CA GLU A 75 -13.53 13.01 -4.39
C GLU A 75 -12.11 12.73 -4.87
N LEU A 76 -11.52 11.62 -4.44
CA LEU A 76 -10.14 11.27 -4.76
C LEU A 76 -9.97 11.02 -6.26
N ARG A 77 -9.03 11.74 -6.89
CA ARG A 77 -8.58 11.49 -8.26
C ARG A 77 -7.08 11.31 -8.22
N LEU A 78 -6.63 10.10 -8.49
CA LEU A 78 -5.22 9.76 -8.55
C LEU A 78 -4.72 9.92 -9.99
N GLY A 79 -3.82 10.86 -10.22
CA GLY A 79 -3.08 11.06 -11.47
C GLY A 79 -1.94 10.05 -11.66
N PHE A 80 -1.19 10.21 -12.73
CA PHE A 80 0.05 9.45 -12.96
C PHE A 80 1.17 10.01 -12.10
N GLY A 81 1.93 9.15 -11.42
CA GLY A 81 2.99 9.58 -10.50
C GLY A 81 2.49 10.49 -9.37
N GLU A 82 1.21 10.40 -9.00
CA GLU A 82 0.67 11.11 -7.85
C GLU A 82 0.61 10.16 -6.65
N ARG A 83 0.80 10.74 -5.47
CA ARG A 83 0.65 10.08 -4.18
C ARG A 83 -0.29 10.86 -3.31
N PHE A 84 -0.96 10.11 -2.48
CA PHE A 84 -1.89 10.62 -1.52
C PHE A 84 -1.68 9.92 -0.18
N ASP A 85 -1.74 10.68 0.91
CA ASP A 85 -1.67 10.17 2.28
C ASP A 85 -2.94 10.56 3.04
N ALA A 86 -3.63 9.57 3.61
CA ALA A 86 -4.82 9.78 4.41
C ALA A 86 -4.66 9.29 5.84
N PHE A 87 -5.20 10.07 6.76
CA PHE A 87 -5.72 9.56 8.02
C PHE A 87 -7.22 9.31 7.89
N VAL A 88 -7.66 8.16 8.39
CA VAL A 88 -9.07 7.75 8.36
C VAL A 88 -9.57 7.37 9.74
N SER A 89 -10.86 7.59 9.97
CA SER A 89 -11.51 7.25 11.24
C SER A 89 -11.60 5.73 11.45
N GLY A 90 -11.79 5.30 12.69
CA GLY A 90 -11.94 3.86 13.00
C GLY A 90 -13.20 3.20 12.44
N SER A 91 -14.18 3.98 11.98
CA SER A 91 -15.34 3.48 11.24
C SER A 91 -15.03 3.25 9.76
N PHE A 92 -13.87 3.67 9.26
CA PHE A 92 -13.48 3.48 7.87
C PHE A 92 -13.17 2.01 7.60
N ILE A 93 -13.86 1.44 6.62
CA ILE A 93 -13.65 0.06 6.17
C ILE A 93 -12.89 0.13 4.85
N PHE A 94 -11.63 -0.32 4.87
CA PHE A 94 -10.77 -0.24 3.69
C PHE A 94 -11.30 -1.09 2.52
N GLY A 95 -11.97 -2.21 2.81
CA GLY A 95 -12.66 -3.00 1.79
C GLY A 95 -13.76 -2.23 1.05
N ASP A 96 -14.54 -1.42 1.77
CA ASP A 96 -15.59 -0.59 1.17
C ASP A 96 -15.00 0.50 0.28
N PHE A 97 -13.82 1.01 0.64
CA PHE A 97 -13.10 1.98 -0.18
C PHE A 97 -12.62 1.37 -1.50
N ILE A 98 -12.08 0.14 -1.49
CA ILE A 98 -11.67 -0.56 -2.71
C ILE A 98 -12.85 -0.72 -3.66
N GLU A 99 -13.99 -1.21 -3.15
CA GLU A 99 -15.21 -1.36 -3.95
C GLU A 99 -15.70 -0.01 -4.50
N ALA A 100 -15.79 1.00 -3.64
CA ALA A 100 -16.25 2.32 -4.04
C ALA A 100 -15.31 2.97 -5.05
N TYR A 101 -13.99 2.81 -4.91
CA TYR A 101 -12.99 3.37 -5.82
C TYR A 101 -13.09 2.74 -7.20
N LEU A 102 -13.07 1.41 -7.31
CA LEU A 102 -13.14 0.72 -8.61
C LEU A 102 -14.45 1.03 -9.34
N THR A 103 -15.57 1.03 -8.61
CA THR A 103 -16.89 1.29 -9.20
C THR A 103 -17.07 2.76 -9.62
N THR A 104 -16.64 3.71 -8.79
CA THR A 104 -16.80 5.15 -9.06
C THR A 104 -15.86 5.63 -10.16
N GLN A 105 -14.60 5.20 -10.14
CA GLN A 105 -13.61 5.57 -11.14
C GLN A 105 -13.70 4.74 -12.42
N ARG A 106 -14.56 3.70 -12.42
CA ARG A 106 -14.62 2.68 -13.48
C ARG A 106 -13.24 2.08 -13.78
N ALA A 107 -12.45 1.91 -12.73
CA ALA A 107 -11.15 1.27 -12.82
C ALA A 107 -11.35 -0.24 -12.78
N CYS A 108 -10.92 -0.93 -13.83
CA CYS A 108 -10.90 -2.39 -13.87
C CYS A 108 -9.46 -2.87 -13.63
N ALA A 109 -9.27 -3.72 -12.63
CA ALA A 109 -8.01 -4.35 -12.29
C ALA A 109 -7.83 -5.64 -13.09
N LYS A 110 -6.74 -5.72 -13.85
CA LYS A 110 -6.30 -6.94 -14.53
C LYS A 110 -5.84 -8.00 -13.53
N LYS A 111 -5.03 -7.59 -12.57
CA LYS A 111 -4.57 -8.42 -11.46
C LYS A 111 -4.53 -7.58 -10.20
N MET A 112 -5.25 -8.01 -9.18
CA MET A 112 -5.26 -7.38 -7.86
C MET A 112 -4.67 -8.34 -6.83
N THR A 113 -3.69 -7.86 -6.08
CA THR A 113 -3.09 -8.61 -4.98
C THR A 113 -3.33 -7.86 -3.68
N ILE A 114 -3.94 -8.56 -2.71
CA ILE A 114 -4.27 -8.03 -1.39
C ILE A 114 -3.53 -8.83 -0.32
N SER A 115 -2.80 -8.15 0.56
CA SER A 115 -2.30 -8.73 1.80
C SER A 115 -2.98 -8.08 2.98
N THR A 116 -3.51 -8.88 3.91
CA THR A 116 -4.17 -8.35 5.08
C THR A 116 -4.02 -9.25 6.30
N LEU A 117 -4.07 -8.64 7.50
CA LEU A 117 -4.13 -9.41 8.74
C LEU A 117 -5.46 -10.15 8.84
N SER A 118 -6.57 -9.47 8.55
CA SER A 118 -7.92 -10.01 8.71
C SER A 118 -8.94 -9.28 7.82
N LEU A 119 -10.04 -9.96 7.54
CA LEU A 119 -11.17 -9.45 6.76
C LEU A 119 -12.50 -9.94 7.35
N SER A 120 -13.59 -9.32 6.94
CA SER A 120 -14.97 -9.68 7.32
C SER A 120 -15.70 -10.40 6.19
N GLN A 121 -16.86 -10.99 6.49
CA GLN A 121 -17.73 -11.59 5.48
C GLN A 121 -18.16 -10.58 4.41
N ASN A 122 -18.52 -9.35 4.81
CA ASN A 122 -18.88 -8.28 3.88
C ASN A 122 -17.75 -8.00 2.88
N ASN A 123 -16.50 -8.05 3.32
CA ASN A 123 -15.36 -7.87 2.40
C ASN A 123 -15.29 -8.99 1.35
N VAL A 124 -15.60 -10.23 1.73
CA VAL A 124 -15.66 -11.36 0.79
C VAL A 124 -16.78 -11.16 -0.23
N ASP A 125 -17.95 -10.70 0.21
CA ASP A 125 -19.10 -10.44 -0.66
C ASP A 125 -18.84 -9.29 -1.64
N SER A 126 -18.17 -8.22 -1.19
CA SER A 126 -17.70 -7.12 -2.03
C SER A 126 -16.69 -7.60 -3.08
N LEU A 127 -15.69 -8.38 -2.68
CA LEU A 127 -14.70 -8.94 -3.62
C LEU A 127 -15.34 -9.87 -4.65
N HIS A 128 -16.27 -10.73 -4.23
CA HIS A 128 -17.06 -11.57 -5.13
C HIS A 128 -17.80 -10.72 -6.16
N THR A 129 -18.49 -9.67 -5.72
CA THR A 129 -19.23 -8.75 -6.60
C THR A 129 -18.33 -8.05 -7.61
N LEU A 130 -17.12 -7.63 -7.19
CA LEU A 130 -16.14 -7.01 -8.07
C LEU A 130 -15.60 -7.98 -9.12
N MET A 131 -15.36 -9.23 -8.75
CA MET A 131 -14.94 -10.28 -9.69
C MET A 131 -16.04 -10.67 -10.68
N ASP A 132 -17.27 -10.81 -10.21
CA ASP A 132 -18.45 -11.18 -11.01
C ASP A 132 -18.80 -10.10 -12.04
N LYS A 133 -18.78 -8.83 -11.63
CA LYS A 133 -19.03 -7.68 -12.52
C LYS A 133 -17.87 -7.31 -13.42
N GLY A 134 -16.74 -8.02 -13.36
CA GLY A 134 -15.57 -7.79 -14.21
C GLY A 134 -14.74 -6.55 -13.83
N TYR A 135 -14.85 -6.05 -12.61
CA TYR A 135 -13.94 -5.02 -12.09
C TYR A 135 -12.58 -5.61 -11.68
N ILE A 136 -12.52 -6.91 -11.36
CA ILE A 136 -11.27 -7.62 -11.04
C ILE A 136 -11.20 -8.87 -11.91
N GLU A 137 -10.25 -8.94 -12.83
CA GLU A 137 -10.03 -10.12 -13.67
C GLU A 137 -9.36 -11.25 -12.89
N GLU A 138 -8.28 -10.96 -12.15
CA GLU A 138 -7.57 -11.92 -11.29
C GLU A 138 -7.39 -11.35 -9.88
N LEU A 139 -7.64 -12.18 -8.86
CA LEU A 139 -7.52 -11.82 -7.45
C LEU A 139 -6.58 -12.77 -6.70
N ASN A 140 -5.52 -12.21 -6.11
CA ASN A 140 -4.70 -12.89 -5.12
C ASN A 140 -4.99 -12.33 -3.74
N LEU A 141 -5.33 -13.21 -2.80
CA LEU A 141 -5.57 -12.85 -1.41
C LEU A 141 -4.53 -13.55 -0.52
N ILE A 142 -3.78 -12.77 0.26
CA ILE A 142 -2.80 -13.25 1.22
C ILE A 142 -3.31 -12.90 2.62
N ILE A 143 -3.60 -13.94 3.41
CA ILE A 143 -4.09 -13.80 4.77
C ILE A 143 -3.06 -14.23 5.79
N SER A 144 -3.14 -13.65 6.98
CA SER A 144 -2.27 -14.01 8.09
C SER A 144 -2.55 -15.43 8.60
N VAL A 145 -1.50 -16.10 9.09
CA VAL A 145 -1.62 -17.37 9.85
C VAL A 145 -2.54 -17.22 11.08
N TYR A 146 -2.58 -16.03 11.69
CA TYR A 146 -3.46 -15.73 12.82
C TYR A 146 -4.94 -15.82 12.39
N PHE A 147 -5.29 -15.13 11.31
CA PHE A 147 -6.65 -15.16 10.78
C PHE A 147 -7.03 -16.56 10.29
N TRP A 148 -6.12 -17.26 9.61
CA TRP A 148 -6.35 -18.65 9.24
C TRP A 148 -6.66 -19.52 10.47
N GLY A 149 -5.85 -19.42 11.52
CA GLY A 149 -6.04 -20.18 12.76
C GLY A 149 -7.43 -19.99 13.36
N ASN A 150 -7.90 -18.74 13.42
CA ASN A 150 -9.19 -18.37 14.01
C ASN A 150 -10.38 -18.70 13.09
N GLU A 151 -10.23 -18.54 11.78
CA GLU A 151 -11.34 -18.60 10.81
C GLU A 151 -11.38 -19.86 9.93
N ARG A 152 -10.45 -20.82 10.14
CA ARG A 152 -10.35 -22.05 9.31
C ARG A 152 -11.64 -22.88 9.23
N ARG A 153 -12.57 -22.73 10.18
CA ARG A 153 -13.85 -23.45 10.24
C ARG A 153 -15.06 -22.57 9.91
N SER A 154 -14.85 -21.28 9.63
CA SER A 154 -15.89 -20.28 9.45
C SER A 154 -15.65 -19.50 8.16
N LEU A 155 -14.91 -18.39 8.22
CA LEU A 155 -14.78 -17.47 7.09
C LEU A 155 -13.86 -18.01 5.99
N VAL A 156 -12.87 -18.86 6.30
CA VAL A 156 -12.00 -19.47 5.28
C VAL A 156 -12.77 -20.38 4.31
N PRO A 157 -13.61 -21.34 4.77
CA PRO A 157 -14.51 -22.08 3.87
C PRO A 157 -15.41 -21.18 3.01
N TYR A 158 -15.90 -20.07 3.58
CA TYR A 158 -16.72 -19.11 2.86
C TYR A 158 -15.94 -18.37 1.77
N ILE A 159 -14.70 -17.96 2.04
CA ILE A 159 -13.78 -17.37 1.06
C ILE A 159 -13.63 -18.29 -0.14
N TYR A 160 -13.33 -19.58 0.06
CA TYR A 160 -13.22 -20.51 -1.06
C TYR A 160 -14.54 -20.65 -1.83
N LYS A 161 -15.66 -20.79 -1.12
CA LYS A 161 -16.98 -20.95 -1.72
C LYS A 161 -17.35 -19.79 -2.63
N GLN A 162 -17.04 -18.56 -2.22
CA GLN A 162 -17.39 -17.37 -2.99
C GLN A 162 -16.34 -17.05 -4.05
N LEU A 163 -15.05 -17.06 -3.71
CA LEU A 163 -14.02 -16.47 -4.55
C LEU A 163 -13.35 -17.44 -5.52
N ASP A 164 -13.39 -18.77 -5.32
CA ASP A 164 -12.79 -19.73 -6.27
C ASP A 164 -13.61 -19.85 -7.58
N ILE A 165 -13.56 -18.79 -8.39
CA ILE A 165 -14.28 -18.63 -9.65
C ILE A 165 -13.29 -18.75 -10.81
N GLY A 166 -13.53 -19.71 -11.71
CA GLY A 166 -12.93 -19.69 -13.05
C GLY A 166 -11.40 -19.68 -13.12
N ASP A 167 -10.70 -20.19 -12.09
CA ASP A 167 -9.22 -20.15 -11.98
C ASP A 167 -8.65 -18.71 -11.90
N ARG A 168 -9.49 -17.76 -11.45
CA ARG A 168 -9.18 -16.33 -11.32
C ARG A 168 -8.85 -15.91 -9.88
N PHE A 169 -8.81 -16.86 -8.96
CA PHE A 169 -8.58 -16.60 -7.55
C PHE A 169 -7.52 -17.53 -6.97
N GLN A 170 -6.63 -16.94 -6.17
CA GLN A 170 -5.70 -17.67 -5.33
C GLN A 170 -5.75 -17.15 -3.90
N LEU A 171 -5.66 -18.07 -2.95
CA LEU A 171 -5.49 -17.77 -1.53
C LEU A 171 -4.13 -18.27 -1.07
N ALA A 172 -3.35 -17.41 -0.42
CA ALA A 172 -2.11 -17.80 0.24
C ALA A 172 -2.17 -17.48 1.73
N VAL A 173 -1.50 -18.30 2.55
CA VAL A 173 -1.45 -18.14 4.00
C VAL A 173 0.00 -17.96 4.42
N ALA A 174 0.30 -16.82 5.04
CA ALA A 174 1.66 -16.49 5.45
C ALA A 174 1.69 -15.73 6.79
N GLY A 175 2.86 -15.67 7.42
CA GLY A 175 3.10 -14.86 8.61
C GLY A 175 3.15 -13.37 8.30
N VAL A 176 2.02 -12.80 7.85
CA VAL A 176 1.93 -11.40 7.42
C VAL A 176 1.11 -10.56 8.39
N HIS A 177 1.58 -9.35 8.64
CA HIS A 177 0.83 -8.26 9.27
C HIS A 177 0.78 -7.02 8.36
N THR A 178 1.10 -7.18 7.08
CA THR A 178 0.97 -6.11 6.10
C THR A 178 -0.50 -5.86 5.77
N LYS A 179 -0.82 -4.63 5.36
CA LYS A 179 -2.11 -4.25 4.81
C LYS A 179 -1.85 -3.51 3.52
N THR A 180 -1.90 -4.24 2.43
CA THR A 180 -1.54 -3.74 1.11
C THR A 180 -2.55 -4.21 0.10
N VAL A 181 -2.83 -3.34 -0.88
CA VAL A 181 -3.60 -3.64 -2.08
C VAL A 181 -2.82 -3.04 -3.22
N HIS A 182 -2.47 -3.83 -4.22
CA HIS A 182 -1.85 -3.30 -5.43
C HIS A 182 -2.47 -3.96 -6.64
N PHE A 183 -2.63 -3.19 -7.71
CA PHE A 183 -3.23 -3.68 -8.94
C PHE A 183 -2.77 -2.89 -10.17
N GLU A 184 -2.71 -3.62 -11.29
CA GLU A 184 -2.58 -3.04 -12.62
C GLU A 184 -3.99 -2.83 -13.19
N THR A 185 -4.30 -1.61 -13.63
CA THR A 185 -5.56 -1.33 -14.33
C THR A 185 -5.49 -1.81 -15.78
N LEU A 186 -6.64 -2.03 -16.44
CA LEU A 186 -6.67 -2.30 -17.89
C LEU A 186 -6.04 -1.19 -18.74
N GLY A 187 -5.96 0.04 -18.21
CA GLY A 187 -5.29 1.18 -18.84
C GLY A 187 -3.78 1.26 -18.56
N GLY A 188 -3.19 0.28 -17.87
CA GLY A 188 -1.76 0.18 -17.60
C GLY A 188 -1.26 0.96 -16.37
N ARG A 189 -2.15 1.64 -15.63
CA ARG A 189 -1.78 2.30 -14.36
C ARG A 189 -1.49 1.26 -13.29
N LYS A 190 -0.43 1.48 -12.51
CA LYS A 190 0.01 0.61 -11.43
C LYS A 190 -0.24 1.30 -10.10
N ILE A 191 -1.34 0.92 -9.45
CA ILE A 191 -1.84 1.56 -8.25
C ILE A 191 -1.48 0.71 -7.04
N ILE A 192 -0.98 1.36 -5.98
CA ILE A 192 -0.65 0.76 -4.70
C ILE A 192 -1.40 1.51 -3.62
N MET A 193 -1.93 0.77 -2.66
CA MET A 193 -2.45 1.28 -1.42
C MET A 193 -1.85 0.47 -0.28
N HIS A 194 -1.34 1.13 0.74
CA HIS A 194 -0.67 0.46 1.85
C HIS A 194 -0.69 1.31 3.11
N GLY A 195 -0.72 0.67 4.27
CA GLY A 195 -0.77 1.38 5.55
C GLY A 195 -1.13 0.48 6.72
N SER A 196 -1.77 1.07 7.72
CA SER A 196 -2.21 0.37 8.93
C SER A 196 -3.62 -0.22 8.79
N ALA A 197 -4.46 0.38 7.94
CA ALA A 197 -5.87 0.00 7.77
C ALA A 197 -6.05 -1.42 7.25
N ASN A 198 -6.79 -2.27 7.98
CA ASN A 198 -7.21 -3.59 7.49
C ASN A 198 -8.46 -3.48 6.62
N LEU A 199 -8.79 -4.57 5.89
CA LEU A 199 -10.01 -4.61 5.07
C LEU A 199 -11.30 -4.41 5.88
N ARG A 200 -11.25 -4.72 7.18
CA ARG A 200 -12.34 -4.49 8.15
C ARG A 200 -11.99 -3.36 9.11
N SER A 201 -13.02 -2.73 9.67
CA SER A 201 -12.87 -1.73 10.73
C SER A 201 -12.12 -2.31 11.94
N SER A 202 -11.17 -1.52 12.45
CA SER A 202 -10.42 -1.78 13.69
C SER A 202 -10.96 -0.99 14.90
N GLY A 203 -11.80 0.03 14.66
CA GLY A 203 -12.22 0.99 15.67
C GLY A 203 -11.17 2.04 16.02
N ASN A 204 -9.99 2.03 15.38
CA ASN A 204 -8.89 2.95 15.64
C ASN A 204 -8.69 3.93 14.48
N ILE A 205 -8.06 5.09 14.75
CA ILE A 205 -7.58 5.94 13.66
C ILE A 205 -6.51 5.16 12.89
N GLU A 206 -6.64 5.12 11.58
CA GLU A 206 -5.71 4.41 10.69
C GLU A 206 -5.12 5.40 9.70
N GLN A 207 -3.95 5.06 9.15
CA GLN A 207 -3.37 5.77 8.02
C GLN A 207 -3.13 4.83 6.85
N PHE A 208 -3.28 5.36 5.64
CA PHE A 208 -2.80 4.69 4.44
C PHE A 208 -2.37 5.69 3.38
N THR A 209 -1.45 5.21 2.55
CA THR A 209 -0.97 5.89 1.37
C THR A 209 -1.59 5.21 0.15
N MET A 210 -1.96 6.00 -0.86
CA MET A 210 -2.38 5.54 -2.17
C MET A 210 -1.57 6.27 -3.24
N GLU A 211 -0.90 5.53 -4.12
CA GLU A 211 -0.03 6.11 -5.14
C GLU A 211 -0.12 5.35 -6.47
N GLU A 212 0.13 6.07 -7.57
CA GLU A 212 0.40 5.47 -8.87
C GLU A 212 1.92 5.43 -9.05
N ASN A 213 2.50 4.25 -8.88
CA ASN A 213 3.95 4.09 -8.83
C ASN A 213 4.37 2.73 -9.41
N PRO A 214 4.77 2.69 -10.69
CA PRO A 214 5.19 1.46 -11.35
C PRO A 214 6.32 0.71 -10.65
N GLU A 215 7.29 1.40 -10.08
CA GLU A 215 8.46 0.79 -9.43
C GLU A 215 8.06 0.11 -8.12
N LEU A 216 7.24 0.79 -7.30
CA LEU A 216 6.74 0.21 -6.06
C LEU A 216 5.80 -0.97 -6.32
N TYR A 217 4.97 -0.88 -7.37
CA TYR A 217 4.13 -1.99 -7.79
C TYR A 217 4.97 -3.21 -8.13
N ASP A 218 6.01 -3.07 -8.95
CA ASP A 218 6.87 -4.19 -9.37
C ASP A 218 7.58 -4.82 -8.18
N PHE A 219 8.05 -4.00 -7.23
CA PHE A 219 8.61 -4.48 -5.97
C PHE A 219 7.60 -5.31 -5.16
N TYR A 220 6.36 -4.83 -5.01
CA TYR A 220 5.31 -5.54 -4.26
C TYR A 220 4.93 -6.83 -4.95
N GLU A 221 4.67 -6.75 -6.25
CA GLU A 221 4.23 -7.86 -7.07
C GLU A 221 5.28 -8.98 -7.06
N GLU A 222 6.57 -8.66 -7.17
CA GLU A 222 7.65 -9.65 -7.05
C GLU A 222 7.64 -10.37 -5.70
N HIS A 223 7.58 -9.63 -4.59
CA HIS A 223 7.70 -10.21 -3.26
C HIS A 223 6.45 -10.98 -2.84
N PHE A 224 5.25 -10.47 -3.18
CA PHE A 224 4.01 -11.16 -2.88
C PHE A 224 3.80 -12.38 -3.79
N ASN A 225 4.24 -12.36 -5.05
CA ASN A 225 4.22 -13.57 -5.89
C ASN A 225 5.09 -14.68 -5.32
N ARG A 226 6.28 -14.38 -4.79
CA ARG A 226 7.10 -15.40 -4.08
C ARG A 226 6.36 -16.05 -2.90
N ILE A 227 5.53 -15.30 -2.19
CA ILE A 227 4.67 -15.83 -1.11
C ILE A 227 3.57 -16.71 -1.71
N ILE A 228 2.88 -16.22 -2.75
CA ILE A 228 1.77 -16.93 -3.41
C ILE A 228 2.27 -18.26 -3.99
N ASP A 229 3.35 -18.26 -4.75
CA ASP A 229 3.93 -19.45 -5.38
C ASP A 229 4.23 -20.56 -4.36
N LYS A 230 4.72 -20.17 -3.17
CA LYS A 230 5.08 -21.11 -2.12
C LYS A 230 3.91 -21.55 -1.26
N TYR A 231 3.01 -20.63 -0.90
CA TYR A 231 2.00 -20.81 0.14
C TYR A 231 0.55 -20.77 -0.37
N ALA A 232 0.36 -20.77 -1.70
CA ALA A 232 -0.93 -20.97 -2.35
C ALA A 232 -1.62 -22.25 -1.86
N THR A 233 -2.90 -22.12 -1.53
CA THR A 233 -3.74 -23.20 -1.02
C THR A 233 -4.57 -23.86 -2.11
N ILE A 234 -4.79 -23.19 -3.25
CA ILE A 234 -5.53 -23.73 -4.39
C ILE A 234 -4.52 -24.29 -5.39
N ARG A 235 -4.45 -25.62 -5.50
CA ARG A 235 -3.58 -26.36 -6.43
C ARG A 235 -4.41 -27.28 -7.32
N LYS A 236 -4.99 -26.74 -8.39
CA LYS A 236 -5.77 -27.53 -9.34
C LYS A 236 -4.84 -28.38 -10.22
N PRO A 237 -5.21 -29.64 -10.52
CA PRO A 237 -4.39 -30.49 -11.37
C PRO A 237 -4.32 -29.91 -12.80
N ILE A 238 -3.12 -29.83 -13.36
CA ILE A 238 -2.92 -29.47 -14.76
C ILE A 238 -3.34 -30.67 -15.60
N ARG A 239 -4.27 -30.46 -16.55
CA ARG A 239 -4.81 -31.52 -17.41
C ARG A 239 -4.44 -31.30 -18.87
N ASN A 240 -4.30 -32.40 -19.62
CA ASN A 240 -4.22 -32.47 -21.07
C ASN A 240 -3.12 -31.57 -21.68
N SER A 241 -3.46 -30.80 -22.72
CA SER A 241 -2.53 -29.95 -23.48
C SER A 241 -1.73 -28.99 -22.60
N LYS A 242 -2.32 -28.44 -21.53
CA LYS A 242 -1.61 -27.55 -20.60
C LYS A 242 -0.44 -28.25 -19.89
N ALA A 243 -0.56 -29.55 -19.62
CA ALA A 243 0.52 -30.31 -18.99
C ALA A 243 1.67 -30.54 -19.99
N TRP A 244 1.34 -30.80 -21.26
CA TRP A 244 2.31 -30.94 -22.33
C TRP A 244 3.02 -29.60 -22.64
N ASP A 245 2.28 -28.49 -22.66
CA ASP A 245 2.83 -27.15 -22.86
C ASP A 245 3.79 -26.77 -21.74
N LEU A 246 3.44 -27.09 -20.48
CA LEU A 246 4.33 -26.85 -19.34
C LEU A 246 5.60 -27.73 -19.43
N PHE A 247 5.45 -29.00 -19.79
CA PHE A 247 6.56 -29.94 -19.93
C PHE A 247 7.55 -29.55 -21.05
N THR A 248 7.07 -28.90 -22.10
CA THR A 248 7.87 -28.55 -23.29
C THR A 248 8.39 -27.11 -23.27
N ARG A 249 7.91 -26.27 -22.35
CA ARG A 249 8.46 -24.92 -22.14
C ARG A 249 9.86 -25.01 -21.54
N MET A 250 10.85 -24.47 -22.25
CA MET A 250 12.16 -24.22 -21.70
C MET A 250 12.05 -23.13 -20.62
N THR A 251 12.25 -23.48 -19.36
CA THR A 251 12.39 -22.53 -18.27
C THR A 251 13.82 -22.02 -18.23
N PHE A 252 14.03 -20.75 -18.59
CA PHE A 252 15.26 -20.06 -18.22
C PHE A 252 15.09 -19.61 -16.76
N ASP A 253 15.79 -20.27 -15.84
CA ASP A 253 15.89 -19.79 -14.46
C ASP A 253 16.50 -18.39 -14.50
N LYS A 254 15.71 -17.39 -14.09
CA LYS A 254 16.24 -16.08 -13.76
C LYS A 254 16.89 -16.20 -12.37
N SER A 255 18.21 -16.35 -12.38
CA SER A 255 19.09 -16.22 -11.21
C SER A 255 19.00 -14.83 -10.59
#